data_AF-A0A2A2HLW7-F1
#
_entry.id   AF-A0A2A2HLW7-F1
#
_cell.length_a   1.000
_cell.length_b   1.000
_cell.length_c   1.000
_cell.angle_alpha   90.00
_cell.angle_beta   90.00
_cell.angle_gamma   90.00
#
_symmetry.space_group_name_H-M   'P 1'
#
loop_
_entity.id
_entity.type
_entity.pdbx_description
1 polymer ?
#
loop_
_entity_poly.entity_id
_entity_poly.type
_entity_poly.pdbx_seq_one_letter_code
_entity_poly.pdbx_strand_id
1 'polypeptide(L)'
;MLLVFAAIFLTSPFKGRWFCGNLCPRGSFVDFWVSKISRKSEIPATLRSLWIRIPIFFMLMGFMGYRIVSTIGGLNTFEKIGMIFVTMCLVTTAIATLLGSYLSPRTWCSFCPMGTAQRLLGGKKYPLKLNKEKCINCKKCEKICPMQLKIRQDDAKPDCIKCGRCVDVCPKDALKF
;
A
#
# COMPACT_ATOMS: atom_id res chain seq x y z
N MET A 1 -17.72 -10.71 -5.26
CA MET A 1 -17.00 -9.63 -4.52
C MET A 1 -16.85 -9.90 -3.03
N LEU A 2 -17.92 -10.30 -2.32
CA LEU A 2 -17.93 -10.57 -0.87
C LEU A 2 -16.82 -11.54 -0.39
N LEU A 3 -16.60 -12.65 -1.11
CA LEU A 3 -15.55 -13.62 -0.78
C LEU A 3 -14.12 -13.03 -0.86
N VAL A 4 -13.89 -12.11 -1.78
CA VAL A 4 -12.58 -11.43 -1.94
C VAL A 4 -12.35 -10.48 -0.77
N PHE A 5 -13.36 -9.70 -0.37
CA PHE A 5 -13.27 -8.83 0.80
C PHE A 5 -13.12 -9.61 2.11
N ALA A 6 -13.83 -10.73 2.26
CA ALA A 6 -13.70 -11.62 3.40
C ALA A 6 -12.29 -12.22 3.48
N ALA A 7 -11.75 -12.73 2.37
CA ALA A 7 -10.38 -13.26 2.33
C ALA A 7 -9.32 -12.19 2.66
N ILE A 8 -9.51 -10.94 2.21
CA ILE A 8 -8.65 -9.82 2.58
C ILE A 8 -8.73 -9.54 4.08
N PHE A 9 -9.94 -9.47 4.65
CA PHE A 9 -10.14 -9.21 6.07
C PHE A 9 -9.59 -10.34 6.96
N LEU A 10 -9.73 -11.60 6.54
CA LEU A 10 -9.24 -12.78 7.24
C LEU A 10 -7.70 -12.90 7.19
N THR A 11 -7.07 -12.55 6.07
CA THR A 11 -5.60 -12.64 5.91
C THR A 11 -4.85 -11.41 6.42
N SER A 12 -5.52 -10.26 6.50
CA SER A 12 -4.98 -8.98 6.98
C SER A 12 -4.38 -9.02 8.40
N PRO A 13 -5.01 -9.62 9.43
CA PRO A 13 -4.48 -9.61 10.78
C PRO A 13 -3.20 -10.45 10.95
N PHE A 14 -2.96 -11.45 10.09
CA PHE A 14 -1.82 -12.36 10.24
C PHE A 14 -0.58 -11.87 9.49
N LYS A 15 -0.71 -11.46 8.23
CA LYS A 15 0.45 -11.08 7.38
C LYS A 15 0.67 -9.56 7.25
N GLY A 16 -0.07 -8.72 7.96
CA GLY A 16 0.09 -7.25 7.92
C GLY A 16 -0.13 -6.69 6.51
N ARG A 17 0.80 -5.87 6.00
CA ARG A 17 0.71 -5.24 4.66
C ARG A 17 1.09 -6.14 3.47
N TRP A 18 1.22 -7.45 3.65
CA TRP A 18 1.59 -8.38 2.58
C TRP A 18 0.62 -8.37 1.38
N PHE A 19 -0.68 -8.17 1.64
CA PHE A 19 -1.71 -8.06 0.59
C PHE A 19 -1.44 -6.90 -0.38
N CYS A 20 -0.98 -5.74 0.12
CA CYS A 20 -0.65 -4.58 -0.71
C CYS A 20 0.48 -4.87 -1.71
N GLY A 21 1.41 -5.75 -1.34
CA GLY A 21 2.56 -6.11 -2.17
C GLY A 21 2.28 -7.20 -3.20
N ASN A 22 1.45 -8.19 -2.86
CA ASN A 22 1.34 -9.43 -3.65
C ASN A 22 -0.01 -9.63 -4.34
N LEU A 23 -1.10 -9.08 -3.80
CA LEU A 23 -2.46 -9.37 -4.27
C LEU A 23 -3.27 -8.13 -4.65
N CYS A 24 -2.80 -6.92 -4.32
CA CYS A 24 -3.54 -5.70 -4.60
C CYS A 24 -3.60 -5.43 -6.11
N PRO A 25 -4.79 -5.56 -6.76
CA PRO A 25 -4.90 -5.42 -8.22
C PRO A 25 -4.54 -4.00 -8.68
N ARG A 26 -4.94 -2.98 -7.90
CA ARG A 26 -4.56 -1.58 -8.15
C ARG A 26 -3.04 -1.39 -8.10
N GLY A 27 -2.38 -2.00 -7.12
CA GLY A 27 -0.93 -1.91 -6.98
C GLY A 27 -0.20 -2.54 -8.16
N SER A 28 -0.63 -3.73 -8.60
CA SER A 28 -0.07 -4.40 -9.77
C SER A 28 -0.32 -3.63 -11.07
N PHE A 29 -1.49 -3.02 -11.22
CA PHE A 29 -1.81 -2.18 -12.38
C PHE A 29 -0.85 -0.98 -12.51
N VAL A 30 -0.63 -0.26 -11.41
CA VAL A 30 0.26 0.90 -11.40
C VAL A 30 1.74 0.48 -11.53
N ASP A 31 2.16 -0.66 -10.95
CA ASP A 31 3.51 -1.20 -11.20
C ASP A 31 3.72 -1.61 -12.66
N PHE A 32 2.74 -2.20 -13.34
CA PHE A 32 2.92 -2.67 -14.72
C PHE A 32 2.92 -1.51 -15.73
N TRP A 33 1.93 -0.61 -15.63
CA TRP A 33 1.74 0.46 -16.61
C TRP A 33 2.56 1.70 -16.27
N VAL A 34 2.51 2.14 -15.01
CA VAL A 34 3.07 3.43 -14.61
C VAL A 34 4.57 3.35 -14.30
N SER A 35 5.12 2.17 -13.99
CA SER A 35 6.58 2.02 -13.83
C SER A 35 7.38 2.35 -15.09
N LYS A 36 6.76 2.23 -16.27
CA LYS A 36 7.38 2.54 -17.57
C LYS A 36 7.44 4.04 -17.88
N ILE A 37 6.50 4.82 -17.33
CA ILE A 37 6.38 6.28 -17.55
C ILE A 37 6.87 7.11 -16.35
N SER A 38 6.98 6.51 -15.16
CA SER A 38 7.23 7.22 -13.91
C SER A 38 8.64 7.85 -13.88
N ARG A 39 8.71 9.09 -13.37
CA ARG A 39 9.96 9.82 -13.10
C ARG A 39 10.82 9.21 -11.98
N LYS A 40 10.35 8.14 -11.31
CA LYS A 40 11.05 7.44 -10.20
C LYS A 40 11.56 8.40 -9.11
N SER A 41 10.85 9.50 -8.89
CA SER A 41 11.22 10.49 -7.88
C SER A 41 10.99 9.95 -6.47
N GLU A 42 11.66 10.55 -5.50
CA GLU A 42 11.51 10.16 -4.10
C GLU A 42 10.13 10.52 -3.56
N ILE A 43 9.51 9.59 -2.82
CA ILE A 43 8.21 9.82 -2.15
C ILE A 43 8.47 10.82 -1.02
N PRO A 44 7.85 12.00 -1.03
CA PRO A 44 8.09 13.02 -0.01
C PRO A 44 7.70 12.49 1.37
N ALA A 45 8.55 12.75 2.37
CA ALA A 45 8.37 12.24 3.73
C ALA A 45 7.04 12.69 4.36
N THR A 46 6.50 13.83 3.93
CA THR A 46 5.18 14.34 4.31
C THR A 46 4.06 13.36 4.01
N LEU A 47 4.03 12.74 2.81
CA LEU A 47 3.02 11.75 2.41
C LEU A 47 3.12 10.40 3.15
N ARG A 48 4.21 10.17 3.90
CA ARG A 48 4.36 9.02 4.80
C ARG A 48 3.99 9.34 6.24
N SER A 49 3.90 10.61 6.60
CA SER A 49 3.57 11.04 7.96
C SER A 49 2.16 10.58 8.33
N LEU A 50 2.03 10.05 9.56
CA LEU A 50 0.73 9.69 10.13
C LEU A 50 -0.22 10.90 10.16
N TRP A 51 0.34 12.11 10.28
CA TRP A 51 -0.40 13.35 10.37
C TRP A 51 -1.20 13.70 9.11
N ILE A 52 -0.69 13.36 7.91
CA ILE A 52 -1.42 13.52 6.64
C ILE A 52 -2.27 12.28 6.34
N ARG A 53 -1.79 11.11 6.75
CA ARG A 53 -2.45 9.83 6.48
C ARG A 53 -3.77 9.65 7.21
N ILE A 54 -3.84 10.07 8.48
CA ILE A 54 -5.03 9.96 9.32
C ILE A 54 -6.21 10.82 8.81
N PRO A 55 -6.04 12.12 8.50
CA PRO A 55 -7.14 12.93 7.98
C PRO A 55 -7.61 12.44 6.61
N ILE A 56 -6.70 12.00 5.72
CA ILE A 56 -7.08 11.39 4.44
C ILE A 56 -7.89 10.11 4.65
N PHE A 57 -7.50 9.27 5.62
CA PHE A 57 -8.23 8.06 5.98
C PHE A 57 -9.67 8.40 6.42
N PHE A 58 -9.83 9.33 7.36
CA PHE A 58 -11.15 9.74 7.84
C PHE A 58 -11.97 10.44 6.77
N MET A 59 -11.35 11.26 5.92
CA MET A 59 -12.03 11.94 4.80
C MET A 59 -12.58 10.92 3.79
N LEU A 60 -11.74 9.97 3.32
CA LEU A 60 -12.17 8.98 2.32
C LEU A 60 -13.16 7.96 2.90
N MET A 61 -12.93 7.50 4.14
CA MET A 61 -13.84 6.56 4.79
C MET A 61 -15.17 7.24 5.15
N GLY A 62 -15.13 8.50 5.58
CA GLY A 62 -16.30 9.32 5.87
C GLY A 62 -17.10 9.64 4.61
N PHE A 63 -16.46 9.98 3.50
CA PHE A 63 -17.12 10.20 2.21
C PHE A 63 -17.81 8.91 1.71
N MET A 64 -17.14 7.76 1.84
CA MET A 64 -17.74 6.47 1.49
C MET A 64 -18.94 6.14 2.40
N GLY A 65 -18.80 6.36 3.71
CA GLY A 65 -19.88 6.18 4.68
C GLY A 65 -21.08 7.07 4.39
N TYR A 66 -20.85 8.35 4.08
CA TYR A 66 -21.91 9.30 3.71
C TYR A 66 -22.66 8.88 2.44
N ARG A 67 -21.95 8.43 1.40
CA ARG A 67 -22.55 7.91 0.15
C ARG A 67 -23.39 6.64 0.39
N ILE A 68 -22.98 5.79 1.34
CA ILE A 68 -23.72 4.59 1.71
C ILE A 68 -24.98 4.95 2.50
N VAL A 69 -24.87 5.78 3.55
CA VAL A 69 -26.00 6.18 4.40
C VAL A 69 -27.06 6.94 3.60
N SER A 70 -26.66 7.83 2.68
CA SER A 70 -27.58 8.53 1.77
C SER A 70 -28.28 7.62 0.75
N THR A 71 -27.82 6.37 0.59
CA THR A 71 -28.38 5.38 -0.34
C THR A 71 -29.19 4.29 0.39
N ILE A 72 -29.01 4.13 1.71
CA ILE A 72 -29.78 3.21 2.56
C ILE A 72 -31.20 3.77 2.69
N GLY A 73 -32.14 3.18 1.93
CA GLY A 73 -33.55 3.59 1.95
C GLY A 73 -34.33 3.35 0.64
N GLY A 74 -33.67 2.96 -0.45
CA GLY A 74 -34.33 2.66 -1.73
C GLY A 74 -34.41 1.17 -2.07
N LEU A 75 -35.46 0.74 -2.78
CA LEU A 75 -35.70 -0.63 -3.27
C LEU A 75 -34.59 -1.21 -4.19
N ASN A 76 -33.55 -0.42 -4.53
CA ASN A 76 -32.41 -0.80 -5.39
C ASN A 76 -31.05 -0.56 -4.71
N THR A 77 -30.95 -0.84 -3.42
CA THR A 77 -29.75 -0.52 -2.61
C THR A 77 -28.50 -1.26 -3.11
N PHE A 78 -28.60 -2.52 -3.56
CA PHE A 78 -27.45 -3.32 -4.00
C PHE A 78 -26.75 -2.79 -5.27
N GLU A 79 -27.51 -2.45 -6.30
CA GLU A 79 -26.98 -1.91 -7.57
C GLU A 79 -26.29 -0.56 -7.36
N LYS A 80 -26.90 0.32 -6.56
CA LYS A 80 -26.33 1.64 -6.25
C LYS A 80 -25.05 1.53 -5.42
N ILE A 81 -24.99 0.60 -4.46
CA ILE A 81 -23.75 0.33 -3.70
C ILE A 81 -22.64 -0.16 -4.63
N GLY A 82 -22.95 -1.05 -5.57
CA GLY A 82 -22.01 -1.52 -6.59
C GLY A 82 -21.43 -0.37 -7.42
N MET A 83 -22.29 0.51 -7.94
CA MET A 83 -21.85 1.69 -8.70
C MET A 83 -21.00 2.67 -7.88
N ILE A 84 -21.33 2.89 -6.61
CA ILE A 84 -20.51 3.73 -5.71
C ILE A 84 -19.12 3.13 -5.56
N PHE A 85 -19.01 1.82 -5.35
CA PHE A 85 -17.73 1.14 -5.17
C PHE A 85 -16.87 1.20 -6.45
N VAL A 86 -17.47 0.96 -7.62
CA VAL A 86 -16.78 1.04 -8.92
C VAL A 86 -16.32 2.47 -9.19
N THR A 87 -17.18 3.47 -8.97
CA THR A 87 -16.84 4.89 -9.18
C THR A 87 -15.70 5.31 -8.27
N MET A 88 -15.73 4.93 -6.99
CA MET A 88 -14.64 5.19 -6.04
C MET A 88 -13.36 4.48 -6.47
N CYS A 89 -13.43 3.23 -6.94
CA CYS A 89 -12.27 2.52 -7.44
C CYS A 89 -11.67 3.18 -8.68
N LEU A 90 -12.49 3.64 -9.62
CA LEU A 90 -12.04 4.35 -10.82
C LEU A 90 -11.37 5.70 -10.46
N VAL A 91 -12.04 6.53 -9.66
CA VAL A 91 -11.51 7.84 -9.23
C VAL A 91 -10.20 7.68 -8.48
N THR A 92 -10.15 6.79 -7.48
CA THR A 92 -8.91 6.56 -6.70
C THR A 92 -7.80 5.95 -7.55
N THR A 93 -8.13 5.15 -8.56
CA THR A 93 -7.13 4.59 -9.48
C THR A 93 -6.61 5.65 -10.45
N ALA A 94 -7.46 6.55 -10.95
CA ALA A 94 -7.03 7.70 -11.75
C ALA A 94 -6.06 8.59 -10.96
N ILE A 95 -6.38 8.92 -9.71
CA ILE A 95 -5.49 9.68 -8.82
C ILE A 95 -4.19 8.91 -8.57
N ALA A 96 -4.26 7.59 -8.33
CA ALA A 96 -3.08 6.76 -8.13
C ALA A 96 -2.17 6.74 -9.36
N THR A 97 -2.74 6.70 -10.56
CA THR A 97 -2.00 6.75 -11.84
C THR A 97 -1.33 8.10 -12.04
N LEU A 98 -2.04 9.21 -11.79
CA LEU A 98 -1.50 10.58 -11.91
C LEU A 98 -0.36 10.82 -10.91
N LEU A 99 -0.52 10.41 -9.65
CA LEU A 99 0.54 10.51 -8.65
C LEU A 99 1.69 9.53 -8.94
N GLY A 100 1.37 8.37 -9.52
CA GLY A 100 2.34 7.36 -9.91
C GLY A 100 3.26 7.83 -11.03
N SER A 101 2.71 8.54 -12.02
CA SER A 101 3.46 9.05 -13.16
C SER A 101 4.39 10.20 -12.75
N TYR A 102 3.90 11.13 -11.90
CA TYR A 102 4.70 12.26 -11.44
C TYR A 102 5.78 11.88 -10.41
N LEU A 103 5.49 10.94 -9.50
CA LEU A 103 6.38 10.56 -8.40
C LEU A 103 6.89 9.12 -8.53
N SER A 104 6.13 8.19 -7.97
CA SER A 104 6.48 6.77 -7.82
C SER A 104 5.20 5.93 -7.95
N PRO A 105 5.25 4.76 -8.62
CA PRO A 105 4.11 3.87 -8.78
C PRO A 105 3.39 3.49 -7.47
N ARG A 106 4.05 3.64 -6.31
CA ARG A 106 3.51 3.27 -5.00
C ARG A 106 3.25 4.45 -4.07
N THR A 107 3.27 5.69 -4.58
CA THR A 107 2.89 6.87 -3.79
C THR A 107 1.47 6.74 -3.23
N TRP A 108 0.50 6.25 -4.01
CA TRP A 108 -0.86 6.00 -3.51
C TRP A 108 -0.90 5.04 -2.31
N CYS A 109 -0.05 4.00 -2.32
CA CYS A 109 0.03 3.03 -1.23
C CYS A 109 0.54 3.62 0.10
N SER A 110 1.16 4.82 0.07
CA SER A 110 1.59 5.50 1.29
C SER A 110 0.43 6.10 2.06
N PHE A 111 -0.63 6.58 1.42
CA PHE A 111 -1.78 7.19 2.11
C PHE A 111 -3.11 6.46 1.89
N CYS A 112 -3.12 5.39 1.09
CA CYS A 112 -4.29 4.53 0.86
C CYS A 112 -4.94 4.07 2.17
N PRO A 113 -6.29 4.19 2.33
CA PRO A 113 -6.96 3.91 3.59
C PRO A 113 -6.82 2.45 4.04
N MET A 114 -6.91 1.50 3.10
CA MET A 114 -6.63 0.08 3.35
C MET A 114 -5.20 -0.15 3.86
N GLY A 115 -4.22 0.49 3.20
CA GLY A 115 -2.83 0.39 3.62
C GLY A 115 -2.58 1.00 5.00
N THR A 116 -3.29 2.07 5.35
CA THR A 116 -3.26 2.71 6.68
C THR A 116 -3.86 1.81 7.75
N ALA A 117 -5.03 1.21 7.48
CA ALA A 117 -5.66 0.25 8.39
C ALA A 117 -4.74 -0.96 8.65
N GLN A 118 -4.16 -1.55 7.60
CA GLN A 118 -3.23 -2.68 7.73
C GLN A 118 -1.93 -2.32 8.47
N ARG A 119 -1.47 -1.08 8.33
CA ARG A 119 -0.34 -0.57 9.11
C ARG A 119 -0.67 -0.54 10.60
N LEU A 120 -1.83 -0.02 10.96
CA LEU A 120 -2.28 0.11 12.36
C LEU A 120 -2.54 -1.26 12.99
N LEU A 121 -3.19 -2.17 12.26
CA LEU A 121 -3.56 -3.50 12.77
C LEU A 121 -2.38 -4.49 12.82
N GLY A 122 -1.40 -4.39 11.92
CA GLY A 122 -0.40 -5.44 11.73
C GLY A 122 0.95 -5.00 11.16
N GLY A 123 1.28 -3.71 11.19
CA GLY A 123 2.51 -3.18 10.58
C GLY A 123 3.80 -3.74 11.18
N LYS A 124 3.81 -4.18 12.45
CA LYS A 124 4.98 -4.75 13.12
C LYS A 124 5.11 -6.28 12.98
N LYS A 125 4.10 -6.97 12.46
CA LYS A 125 4.13 -8.45 12.31
C LYS A 125 5.06 -8.81 11.15
N TYR A 126 5.81 -9.92 11.25
CA TYR A 126 6.79 -10.38 10.25
C TYR A 126 7.69 -9.26 9.70
N PRO A 127 8.49 -8.59 10.56
CA PRO A 127 9.41 -7.56 10.13
C PRO A 127 10.55 -8.17 9.32
N LEU A 128 11.03 -7.44 8.32
CA LEU A 128 12.25 -7.77 7.60
C LEU A 128 13.43 -7.67 8.57
N LYS A 129 14.19 -8.75 8.73
CA LYS A 129 15.40 -8.80 9.56
C LYS A 129 16.63 -8.59 8.70
N LEU A 130 17.52 -7.71 9.16
CA LEU A 130 18.82 -7.43 8.55
C LEU A 130 19.93 -8.00 9.43
N ASN A 131 20.74 -8.90 8.88
CA ASN A 131 21.98 -9.32 9.50
C ASN A 131 23.08 -8.30 9.15
N LYS A 132 23.54 -7.54 10.15
CA LYS A 132 24.56 -6.49 9.98
C LYS A 132 25.93 -7.05 9.61
N GLU A 133 26.28 -8.24 10.09
CA GLU A 133 27.58 -8.89 9.83
C GLU A 133 27.73 -9.26 8.35
N LYS A 134 26.63 -9.71 7.73
CA LYS A 134 26.61 -10.06 6.29
C LYS A 134 26.39 -8.84 5.38
N CYS A 135 26.00 -7.69 5.94
CA CYS A 135 25.61 -6.52 5.16
C CYS A 135 26.83 -5.71 4.71
N ILE A 136 27.08 -5.67 3.40
CA ILE A 136 28.16 -4.88 2.79
C ILE A 136 27.76 -3.43 2.43
N ASN A 137 26.65 -2.93 2.98
CA ASN A 137 26.17 -1.56 2.78
C ASN A 137 26.00 -1.08 1.31
N CYS A 138 25.72 -1.99 0.37
CA CYS A 138 25.66 -1.71 -1.07
C CYS A 138 24.43 -0.88 -1.55
N LYS A 139 23.46 -0.61 -0.66
CA LYS A 139 22.21 0.14 -0.93
C LYS A 139 21.28 -0.41 -2.03
N LYS A 140 21.56 -1.58 -2.61
CA LYS A 140 20.71 -2.21 -3.65
C LYS A 140 19.28 -2.46 -3.16
N CYS A 141 19.12 -2.89 -1.90
CA CYS A 141 17.83 -3.14 -1.28
C CYS A 141 16.93 -1.89 -1.19
N GLU A 142 17.51 -0.72 -0.90
CA GLU A 142 16.78 0.55 -0.83
C GLU A 142 16.38 1.05 -2.23
N LYS A 143 17.26 0.87 -3.22
CA LYS A 143 16.98 1.24 -4.62
C LYS A 143 15.86 0.43 -5.26
N ILE A 144 15.78 -0.87 -4.99
CA ILE A 144 14.72 -1.73 -5.53
C ILE A 144 13.40 -1.62 -4.74
N CYS A 145 13.43 -1.03 -3.54
CA CYS A 145 12.26 -0.96 -2.68
C CYS A 145 11.19 -0.08 -3.33
N PRO A 146 10.01 -0.64 -3.69
CA PRO A 146 8.96 0.15 -4.33
C PRO A 146 8.38 1.23 -3.40
N MET A 147 8.44 0.98 -2.09
CA MET A 147 8.06 1.93 -1.04
C MET A 147 9.22 2.85 -0.63
N GLN A 148 10.39 2.76 -1.26
CA GLN A 148 11.60 3.55 -0.99
C GLN A 148 11.89 3.70 0.52
N LEU A 149 11.89 2.56 1.23
CA LEU A 149 12.14 2.51 2.67
C LEU A 149 13.64 2.42 2.93
N LYS A 150 14.10 3.06 4.01
CA LYS A 150 15.47 2.95 4.51
C LYS A 150 15.63 1.64 5.27
N ILE A 151 15.96 0.55 4.56
CA ILE A 151 16.02 -0.82 5.11
C ILE A 151 17.18 -1.00 6.11
N ARG A 152 18.22 -0.17 6.02
CA ARG A 152 19.41 -0.28 6.88
C ARG A 152 19.23 0.20 8.31
N GLN A 153 18.11 0.83 8.64
CA GLN A 153 17.81 1.25 10.01
C GLN A 153 17.14 0.08 10.75
N ASP A 154 17.52 -0.12 12.01
CA ASP A 154 17.14 -1.28 12.85
C ASP A 154 15.67 -1.29 13.29
N ASP A 155 14.90 -0.29 12.87
CA ASP A 155 13.50 -0.18 13.19
C ASP A 155 12.65 -1.00 12.22
N ALA A 156 11.76 -1.81 12.79
CA ALA A 156 10.69 -2.43 12.04
C ALA A 156 9.97 -1.33 11.25
N LYS A 157 9.94 -1.44 9.92
CA LYS A 157 9.30 -0.47 9.03
C LYS A 157 7.83 -0.85 8.82
N PRO A 158 6.87 -0.25 9.56
CA PRO A 158 5.45 -0.57 9.44
C PRO A 158 4.84 -0.24 8.06
N ASP A 159 5.55 0.50 7.20
CA ASP A 159 5.14 0.72 5.81
C ASP A 159 5.55 -0.40 4.84
N CYS A 160 6.37 -1.36 5.27
CA CYS A 160 6.84 -2.46 4.44
C CYS A 160 5.68 -3.33 3.94
N ILE A 161 5.57 -3.45 2.62
CA ILE A 161 4.54 -4.28 1.95
C ILE A 161 4.95 -5.75 1.77
N LYS A 162 6.14 -6.13 2.29
CA LYS A 162 6.64 -7.52 2.31
C LYS A 162 6.60 -8.19 0.92
N CYS A 163 7.15 -7.47 -0.07
CA CYS A 163 7.14 -7.90 -1.48
C CYS A 163 8.34 -8.78 -1.89
N GLY A 164 9.28 -9.12 -0.98
CA GLY A 164 10.41 -10.00 -1.32
C GLY A 164 11.57 -9.33 -2.05
N ARG A 165 11.33 -8.34 -2.92
CA ARG A 165 12.32 -7.78 -3.86
C ARG A 165 13.69 -7.40 -3.26
N CYS A 166 13.73 -6.96 -2.00
CA CYS A 166 14.98 -6.61 -1.32
C CYS A 166 15.84 -7.83 -0.91
N VAL A 167 15.20 -8.96 -0.63
CA VAL A 167 15.85 -10.25 -0.34
C VAL A 167 16.45 -10.78 -1.65
N ASP A 168 15.66 -10.78 -2.74
CA ASP A 168 16.07 -11.34 -4.03
C ASP A 168 17.29 -10.64 -4.65
N VAL A 169 17.43 -9.32 -4.45
CA VAL A 169 18.57 -8.55 -5.00
C VAL A 169 19.81 -8.56 -4.09
N CYS A 170 19.72 -9.15 -2.88
CA CYS A 170 20.79 -9.08 -1.91
C CYS A 170 21.95 -10.02 -2.29
N PRO A 171 23.16 -9.52 -2.59
CA PRO A 171 24.27 -10.37 -3.04
C PRO A 171 24.91 -11.22 -1.91
N LYS A 172 24.49 -11.03 -0.66
CA LYS A 172 25.07 -11.66 0.54
C LYS A 172 24.02 -12.33 1.43
N ASP A 173 22.78 -12.43 0.95
CA ASP A 173 21.65 -13.01 1.71
C ASP A 173 21.52 -12.47 3.13
N ALA A 174 21.79 -11.17 3.29
CA ALA A 174 21.79 -10.49 4.59
C ALA A 174 20.37 -10.16 5.08
N LEU A 175 19.34 -10.37 4.25
CA LEU A 175 17.95 -9.99 4.50
C LEU A 175 17.06 -11.23 4.54
N LYS A 176 16.20 -11.35 5.57
CA LYS A 176 15.22 -12.44 5.72
C LYS A 176 13.89 -11.92 6.30
N PHE A 177 12.78 -12.58 5.96
CA PHE A 177 11.44 -12.32 6.53
C PHE A 177 11.11 -13.28 7.67
#